data_AF-A0A934CY40-F1
#
_entry.id   AF-A0A934CY40-F1
#
_cell.length_a   1.000
_cell.length_b   1.000
_cell.length_c   1.000
_cell.angle_alpha   90.00
_cell.angle_beta   90.00
_cell.angle_gamma   90.00
#
_symmetry.space_group_name_H-M   'P 1'
#
loop_
_entity.id
_entity.type
_entity.pdbx_description
1 polymer ?
#
loop_
_entity_poly.entity_id
_entity_poly.type
_entity_poly.pdbx_seq_one_letter_code
_entity_poly.pdbx_strand_id
1 'polypeptide(L)' 'MTTLTIRIDEDLKKKAFFEAEKLGIPLTLVVTNTLMNFVKSPKVIIGEPEVIAVTAPIQKKMDKIGTILSKIEA' A
#
# COMPACT_ATOMS: atom_id res chain seq x y z
N MET A 1 3.98 -9.35 -25.08
CA MET A 1 4.13 -9.24 -23.61
C MET A 1 5.49 -8.66 -23.32
N THR A 2 5.57 -7.61 -22.54
CA THR A 2 6.84 -7.03 -22.07
C THR A 2 7.19 -7.63 -20.73
N THR A 3 8.39 -8.22 -20.61
CA THR A 3 8.88 -8.83 -19.37
C THR A 3 9.97 -7.95 -18.78
N LEU A 4 9.85 -7.59 -17.50
CA LEU A 4 10.89 -6.91 -16.74
C LEU A 4 11.60 -7.93 -15.84
N THR A 5 12.89 -8.15 -16.07
CA THR A 5 13.72 -9.02 -15.23
C THR A 5 14.52 -8.16 -14.25
N ILE A 6 14.22 -8.28 -12.95
CA ILE A 6 14.95 -7.58 -11.89
C ILE A 6 15.93 -8.55 -11.27
N ARG A 7 17.21 -8.19 -11.25
CA ARG A 7 18.25 -8.93 -10.54
C ARG A 7 18.34 -8.38 -9.12
N ILE A 8 18.12 -9.25 -8.14
CA ILE A 8 18.17 -8.93 -6.71
C ILE A 8 19.13 -9.93 -6.09
N ASP A 9 19.94 -9.46 -5.15
CA ASP A 9 20.73 -10.34 -4.28
C ASP A 9 19.83 -11.42 -3.63
N GLU A 10 20.32 -12.66 -3.53
CA GLU A 10 19.50 -13.80 -3.16
C GLU A 10 19.04 -13.71 -1.68
N ASP A 11 19.87 -13.17 -0.79
CA ASP A 11 19.49 -13.01 0.62
C ASP A 11 18.45 -11.90 0.78
N LEU A 12 18.60 -10.80 0.03
CA LEU A 12 17.60 -9.74 0.00
C LEU A 12 16.27 -10.22 -0.58
N LYS A 13 16.31 -11.02 -1.64
CA LYS A 13 15.13 -11.62 -2.26
C LYS A 13 14.38 -12.53 -1.29
N LYS A 14 15.09 -13.39 -0.54
CA LYS A 14 14.47 -14.26 0.48
C LYS A 14 13.80 -13.46 1.58
N LYS A 15 14.47 -12.42 2.10
CA LYS A 15 13.89 -11.52 3.12
C LYS A 15 12.63 -10.83 2.61
N ALA A 16 12.69 -10.26 1.39
CA ALA A 16 11.53 -9.60 0.79
C ALA A 16 10.37 -10.55 0.55
N PHE A 17 10.65 -11.79 0.13
CA PHE A 17 9.62 -12.82 -0.06
C PHE A 17 8.94 -13.19 1.26
N PHE A 18 9.73 -13.39 2.32
CA PHE A 18 9.21 -13.70 3.66
C PHE A 18 8.30 -12.59 4.22
N GLU A 19 8.69 -11.32 4.06
CA GLU A 19 7.86 -10.20 4.50
C GLU A 19 6.57 -10.05 3.65
N ALA A 20 6.67 -10.26 2.33
CA ALA A 20 5.49 -10.24 1.46
C ALA A 20 4.51 -11.38 1.80
N GLU A 21 5.02 -12.57 2.11
CA GLU A 21 4.23 -13.74 2.52
C GLU A 21 3.50 -13.51 3.86
N LYS A 22 4.16 -12.89 4.85
CA LYS A 22 3.50 -12.49 6.11
C LYS A 22 2.30 -11.57 5.89
N LEU A 23 2.38 -10.72 4.88
CA LEU A 23 1.31 -9.80 4.49
C LEU A 23 0.27 -10.46 3.57
N GLY A 24 0.46 -11.73 3.19
CA GLY A 24 -0.43 -12.47 2.30
C GLY A 24 -0.44 -11.96 0.86
N ILE A 25 0.59 -11.21 0.44
CA ILE A 25 0.66 -10.58 -0.88
C ILE A 25 1.83 -11.10 -1.70
N PRO A 26 1.67 -11.34 -3.02
CA PRO A 26 2.78 -11.72 -3.87
C PRO A 26 3.83 -10.60 -3.99
N LEU A 27 5.12 -10.94 -3.86
CA LEU A 27 6.22 -9.98 -4.03
C LEU A 27 6.18 -9.28 -5.41
N THR A 28 5.73 -9.98 -6.45
CA THR A 28 5.53 -9.41 -7.79
C THR A 28 4.50 -8.27 -7.81
N LEU A 29 3.43 -8.39 -7.02
CA LEU A 29 2.40 -7.34 -6.89
C LEU A 29 2.99 -6.11 -6.20
N VAL A 30 3.78 -6.31 -5.14
CA VAL A 30 4.47 -5.22 -4.43
C VAL A 30 5.39 -4.44 -5.36
N VAL A 31 6.24 -5.15 -6.11
CA VAL A 31 7.17 -4.56 -7.08
C VAL A 31 6.41 -3.80 -8.16
N THR A 32 5.37 -4.41 -8.74
CA THR A 32 4.59 -3.78 -9.82
C THR A 32 3.88 -2.52 -9.33
N ASN A 33 3.23 -2.58 -8.16
CA ASN A 33 2.57 -1.43 -7.57
C ASN A 33 3.55 -0.30 -7.25
N THR A 34 4.74 -0.64 -6.73
CA THR A 34 5.78 0.34 -6.44
C THR A 34 6.25 1.05 -7.70
N LEU A 35 6.53 0.31 -8.77
CA LEU A 35 6.95 0.89 -10.06
C LEU A 35 5.85 1.76 -10.68
N MET A 36 4.59 1.30 -10.65
CA MET A 36 3.45 2.09 -11.14
C MET A 36 3.27 3.38 -10.35
N ASN A 37 3.39 3.31 -9.02
CA ASN A 37 3.27 4.48 -8.16
C ASN A 37 4.42 5.45 -8.40
N PHE A 38 5.65 4.96 -8.57
CA PHE A 38 6.81 5.80 -8.88
C PHE A 38 6.65 6.57 -10.20
N VAL A 39 6.09 5.93 -11.24
CA VAL A 39 5.79 6.60 -12.52
C VAL A 39 4.75 7.70 -12.35
N LYS A 40 3.73 7.49 -11.50
CA LYS A 40 2.67 8.48 -11.24
C LYS A 40 3.10 9.60 -10.30
N SER A 41 3.98 9.28 -9.35
CA SER A 41 4.53 10.17 -8.35
C SER A 41 5.96 9.72 -8.08
N PRO A 42 7.00 10.50 -8.42
CA PRO A 42 8.40 10.10 -8.28
C PRO A 42 8.86 9.94 -6.83
N LYS A 43 7.94 9.94 -5.87
CA LYS A 43 8.19 9.71 -4.45
C LYS A 43 7.83 8.27 -4.11
N VAL A 44 8.84 7.47 -3.73
CA VAL A 44 8.63 6.17 -3.09
C VAL A 44 8.71 6.40 -1.57
N ILE A 45 7.63 6.12 -0.84
CA ILE A 45 7.61 6.19 0.62
C ILE A 45 7.67 4.75 1.14
N ILE A 46 8.74 4.42 1.86
CA ILE A 46 8.94 3.10 2.48
C ILE A 46 9.03 3.32 4.00
N GLY A 47 8.06 2.81 4.74
CA GLY A 47 8.15 2.67 6.20
C GLY A 47 7.89 3.91 7.06
N GLU A 48 7.51 5.06 6.49
CA GLU A 48 7.03 6.16 7.32
C GLU A 48 5.51 6.00 7.56
N PRO A 49 5.03 6.09 8.82
CA PRO A 49 3.61 6.25 9.08
C PRO A 49 3.18 7.56 8.42
N GLU A 50 2.45 7.46 7.32
CA GLU A 50 1.87 8.62 6.69
C GLU A 50 0.85 9.19 7.69
N VAL A 51 1.19 10.31 8.33
CA VAL A 51 0.20 11.08 9.08
C VAL A 51 -0.74 11.64 8.04
N ILE A 52 -1.80 10.89 7.73
CA ILE A 52 -2.88 11.37 6.88
C ILE A 52 -3.44 12.58 7.61
N ALA A 53 -3.07 13.78 7.16
CA ALA A 53 -3.67 15.01 7.63
C ALA A 53 -5.15 14.96 7.20
N VAL A 54 -6.01 14.50 8.10
CA VAL A 54 -7.44 14.44 7.84
C VAL A 54 -7.95 15.86 7.73
N THR A 55 -8.05 16.33 6.49
CA THR A 55 -8.65 17.64 6.22
C THR A 55 -10.12 17.62 6.62
N ALA A 56 -10.68 18.76 7.01
CA ALA A 56 -12.09 18.86 7.43
C ALA A 56 -13.09 18.20 6.45
N PRO A 57 -12.90 18.25 5.12
CA PRO A 57 -13.76 17.52 4.19
C PRO A 57 -13.68 15.98 4.31
N ILE A 58 -12.50 15.43 4.62
CA ILE A 58 -12.30 13.99 4.80
C ILE A 58 -12.91 13.55 6.13
N GLN A 59 -12.70 14.30 7.22
CA GLN A 59 -13.32 14.01 8.51
C GLN A 59 -14.85 13.99 8.39
N LYS A 60 -15.43 14.99 7.72
CA LYS A 60 -16.89 15.06 7.48
C LYS A 60 -17.43 13.85 6.69
N LYS A 61 -16.63 13.25 5.81
CA LYS A 61 -17.02 12.01 5.11
C LYS A 61 -16.94 10.80 6.04
N MET A 62 -15.90 10.73 6.87
CA MET A 62 -15.72 9.65 7.84
C MET A 62 -16.83 9.66 8.91
N ASP A 63 -17.21 10.83 9.41
CA ASP A 63 -18.30 10.97 10.39
C ASP A 63 -19.65 10.50 9.82
N LYS A 64 -19.90 10.79 8.53
CA LYS A 64 -21.10 10.31 7.84
C LYS A 64 -21.11 8.79 7.72
N ILE A 65 -19.97 8.18 7.42
CA ILE A 65 -19.84 6.72 7.33
C ILE A 65 -20.07 6.10 8.71
N GLY A 66 -19.44 6.63 9.77
CA GLY A 66 -19.64 6.17 11.14
C GLY A 66 -21.11 6.24 11.56
N THR A 67 -21.79 7.35 11.25
CA THR A 67 -23.22 7.53 11.55
C THR A 67 -24.11 6.49 10.86
N ILE A 68 -23.78 6.11 9.62
CA ILE A 68 -24.53 5.09 8.87
C ILE A 68 -24.31 3.71 9.51
N LEU A 69 -23.06 3.36 9.83
CA LEU A 69 -22.73 2.08 10.44
C LEU A 69 -23.41 1.91 11.80
N SER A 70 -23.40 2.93 12.65
CA SER A 70 -24.09 2.89 13.95
C SER A 70 -25.62 2.76 13.87
N LYS A 71 -26.23 3.12 12.73
CA LYS A 71 -27.67 2.93 12.49
C LYS A 71 -28.01 1.54 11.94
N ILE A 72 -27.03 0.81 11.42
CA ILE A 72 -27.20 -0.56 10.93
C ILE A 72 -27.04 -1.56 12.08
N GLU A 73 -26.26 -1.21 13.10
CA GLU A 73 -26.02 -2.04 14.29
C GLU A 73 -27.06 -1.86 15.43
N ALA A 74 -28.06 -0.97 15.25
CA ALA A 74 -29.15 -0.71 16.19
C ALA A 74 -30.50 -1.23 15.63
#